data_AF-A0A6C0DLU5-F1
#
_entry.id   AF-A0A6C0DLU5-F1
#
_cell.length_a   1.000
_cell.length_b   1.000
_cell.length_c   1.000
_cell.angle_alpha   90.00
_cell.angle_beta   90.00
_cell.angle_gamma   90.00
#
_symmetry.space_group_name_H-M   'P 1'
#
loop_
_entity.id
_entity.type
_entity.pdbx_description
1 polymer ?
#
loop_
_entity_poly.entity_id
_entity_poly.type
_entity_poly.pdbx_seq_one_letter_code
_entity_poly.pdbx_strand_id
1 'polypeptide(L)'
;MSSSTETVITNTVTEEQRVKGVCKWFNNKSGYGFLTITEGDKKDTDIFVYHSSLRVDNENQYKYLVQGEYVDFTVSNVESSKSQGKYEYHATNVTGINGG
;
A
#
# COMPACT_ATOMS: atom_id res chain seq x y z
N MET A 1 28.93 -36.77 2.75
CA MET A 1 29.06 -35.31 2.90
C MET A 1 27.65 -34.76 2.95
N SER A 2 27.12 -34.62 4.17
CA SER A 2 25.75 -34.18 4.42
C SER A 2 25.76 -32.65 4.43
N SER A 3 25.18 -32.02 3.41
CA SER A 3 24.83 -30.60 3.49
C SER A 3 23.32 -30.55 3.68
N SER A 4 22.90 -30.69 4.92
CA SER A 4 21.50 -30.61 5.32
C SER A 4 21.01 -29.18 5.12
N THR A 5 19.91 -29.08 4.37
CA THR A 5 19.06 -27.90 4.21
C THR A 5 18.72 -27.30 5.58
N GLU A 6 19.02 -26.00 5.77
CA GLU A 6 18.47 -25.25 6.91
C GLU A 6 17.12 -24.66 6.52
N THR A 7 16.08 -25.20 7.16
CA THR A 7 14.71 -24.71 7.14
C THR A 7 14.40 -24.10 8.51
N VAL A 8 14.23 -22.78 8.63
CA VAL A 8 13.48 -22.10 9.71
C VAL A 8 13.18 -20.69 9.16
N ILE A 9 11.97 -20.11 9.12
CA ILE A 9 11.03 -19.81 10.20
C ILE A 9 9.62 -19.66 9.60
N THR A 10 8.65 -20.40 10.14
CA THR A 10 7.21 -20.14 9.93
C THR A 10 6.74 -19.06 10.89
N ASN A 11 6.66 -17.81 10.41
CA ASN A 11 5.81 -16.81 11.02
C ASN A 11 4.59 -16.65 10.12
N THR A 12 3.45 -17.19 10.56
CA THR A 12 2.14 -16.86 10.01
C THR A 12 1.78 -15.44 10.44
N VAL A 13 2.42 -14.45 9.82
CA VAL A 13 1.84 -13.13 9.67
C VAL A 13 1.21 -13.19 8.29
N THR A 14 -0.08 -12.84 8.19
CA THR A 14 -0.70 -12.52 6.91
C THR A 14 -0.05 -11.23 6.40
N GLU A 15 1.24 -11.30 6.05
CA GLU A 15 2.03 -10.24 5.43
C GLU A 15 1.51 -10.14 4.01
N GLU A 16 0.40 -9.43 3.84
CA GLU A 16 0.16 -8.77 2.56
C GLU A 16 1.43 -7.93 2.28
N GLN A 17 2.28 -8.38 1.35
CA GLN A 17 3.60 -7.81 1.11
C GLN A 17 3.56 -6.28 1.06
N ARG A 18 4.30 -5.63 1.96
CA ARG A 18 4.54 -4.18 1.91
C ARG A 18 5.30 -3.86 0.64
N VAL A 19 4.79 -2.91 -0.12
CA VAL A 19 5.42 -2.35 -1.31
C VAL A 19 5.71 -0.88 -1.09
N LYS A 20 6.74 -0.40 -1.79
CA LYS A 20 7.10 1.00 -1.84
C LYS A 20 6.50 1.65 -3.06
N GLY A 21 6.05 2.87 -2.92
CA GLY A 21 5.63 3.65 -4.07
C GLY A 21 5.69 5.14 -3.82
N VAL A 22 5.24 5.86 -4.84
CA VAL A 22 5.18 7.32 -4.85
C VAL A 22 3.76 7.77 -5.10
N CYS A 23 3.31 8.81 -4.41
CA CYS A 23 2.02 9.42 -4.68
C CYS A 23 2.05 10.10 -6.06
N LYS A 24 1.30 9.54 -7.01
CA LYS A 24 1.16 10.10 -8.37
C LYS A 24 0.33 11.38 -8.33
N TRP A 25 -0.78 11.32 -7.62
CA TRP A 25 -1.63 12.45 -7.29
C TRP A 25 -2.63 12.06 -6.20
N PHE A 26 -3.09 13.06 -5.44
CA PHE A 26 -4.13 12.88 -4.44
C PHE A 26 -5.05 14.10 -4.43
N ASN A 27 -6.35 13.87 -4.47
CA ASN A 27 -7.34 14.92 -4.34
C ASN A 27 -7.77 15.03 -2.88
N ASN A 28 -7.25 16.03 -2.18
CA ASN A 28 -7.58 16.28 -0.78
C ASN A 28 -9.10 16.41 -0.58
N LYS A 29 -9.78 17.21 -1.42
CA LYS A 29 -11.21 17.49 -1.28
C LYS A 29 -12.07 16.23 -1.33
N SER A 30 -11.73 15.30 -2.22
CA SER A 30 -12.47 14.04 -2.38
C SER A 30 -11.88 12.86 -1.60
N GLY A 31 -10.68 13.00 -1.03
CA GLY A 31 -10.04 12.00 -0.20
C GLY A 31 -9.59 10.74 -0.95
N TYR A 32 -9.24 10.83 -2.24
CA TYR A 32 -8.74 9.69 -3.01
C TYR A 32 -7.63 10.10 -3.96
N GLY A 33 -6.82 9.12 -4.38
CA GLY A 33 -5.71 9.33 -5.28
C GLY A 33 -5.16 8.03 -5.85
N PHE A 34 -3.94 8.12 -6.39
CA PHE A 34 -3.20 6.98 -6.91
C PHE A 34 -1.74 7.00 -6.43
N LEU A 35 -1.25 5.81 -6.13
CA LEU A 35 0.14 5.53 -5.82
C LEU A 35 0.75 4.73 -6.97
N THR A 36 1.97 5.04 -7.39
CA THR A 36 2.71 4.25 -8.38
C THR A 36 3.77 3.45 -7.65
N ILE A 37 3.80 2.13 -7.83
CA ILE A 37 4.80 1.25 -7.22
C ILE A 37 6.17 1.52 -7.86
N THR A 38 7.20 1.71 -7.04
CA THR A 38 8.55 2.07 -7.50
C THR A 38 9.50 0.87 -7.62
N GLU A 39 9.19 -0.25 -6.94
CA GLU A 39 10.09 -1.41 -6.80
C GLU A 39 9.31 -2.74 -6.84
N GLY A 40 9.99 -3.83 -7.23
CA GLY A 40 9.43 -5.18 -7.26
C GLY A 40 8.67 -5.56 -8.55
N ASP A 41 7.96 -6.69 -8.53
CA ASP A 41 7.31 -7.27 -9.71
C ASP A 41 6.17 -6.42 -10.28
N LYS A 42 5.58 -5.55 -9.44
CA LYS A 42 4.49 -4.65 -9.81
C LYS A 42 4.95 -3.22 -10.06
N LYS A 43 6.24 -3.00 -10.35
CA LYS A 43 6.78 -1.67 -10.67
C LYS A 43 5.96 -0.97 -11.77
N ASP A 44 5.82 0.35 -11.65
CA ASP A 44 5.06 1.21 -12.56
C ASP A 44 3.54 0.93 -12.61
N THR A 45 3.03 0.12 -11.68
CA THR A 45 1.60 -0.13 -11.52
C THR A 45 0.96 0.96 -10.65
N ASP A 46 -0.15 1.52 -11.13
CA ASP A 46 -0.96 2.48 -10.40
C ASP A 46 -1.95 1.74 -9.48
N ILE A 47 -1.91 2.07 -8.19
CA ILE A 47 -2.75 1.51 -7.14
C ILE A 47 -3.68 2.59 -6.61
N PHE A 48 -4.97 2.28 -6.56
CA PHE A 48 -5.97 3.19 -6.03
C PHE A 48 -5.82 3.34 -4.51
N VAL A 49 -5.87 4.57 -4.00
CA VAL A 49 -5.78 4.84 -2.56
C VAL A 49 -6.92 5.74 -2.11
N TYR A 50 -7.47 5.44 -0.93
CA TYR A 50 -8.48 6.26 -0.25
C TYR A 50 -7.91 6.80 1.06
N HIS A 51 -8.40 7.96 1.51
CA HIS A 51 -7.93 8.61 2.73
C HIS A 51 -8.12 7.73 3.98
N SER A 52 -9.10 6.82 3.96
CA SER A 52 -9.33 5.86 5.06
C SER A 52 -8.20 4.83 5.20
N SER A 53 -7.49 4.53 4.12
CA SER A 53 -6.33 3.63 4.12
C SER A 53 -5.05 4.28 4.65
N LEU A 54 -5.02 5.61 4.75
CA LEU A 54 -3.88 6.35 5.29
C LEU A 54 -3.81 6.16 6.82
N ARG A 55 -2.66 5.70 7.29
CA ARG A 55 -2.32 5.55 8.70
C ARG A 55 -1.52 6.77 9.14
N VAL A 56 -2.02 7.40 10.19
CA VAL A 56 -1.40 8.55 10.86
C VAL A 56 -1.57 8.32 12.36
N ASP A 57 -0.63 8.78 13.16
CA ASP A 57 -0.65 8.55 14.62
C ASP A 57 -1.86 9.21 15.31
N ASN A 58 -2.35 10.31 14.74
CA ASN A 58 -3.47 11.06 15.30
C ASN A 58 -4.71 10.93 14.42
N GLU A 59 -5.73 10.23 14.92
CA GLU A 59 -6.98 10.00 14.18
C GLU A 59 -7.76 11.28 13.85
N ASN A 60 -7.53 12.38 14.59
CA ASN A 60 -8.17 13.67 14.34
C ASN A 60 -7.43 14.51 13.28
N GLN A 61 -6.30 14.04 12.77
CA GLN A 61 -5.57 14.74 11.71
C GLN A 61 -6.22 14.49 10.36
N TYR A 62 -6.32 15.56 9.56
CA TYR A 62 -6.75 15.44 8.17
C TYR A 62 -5.74 14.62 7.37
N LYS A 63 -6.21 13.54 6.75
CA LYS A 63 -5.38 12.56 6.03
C LYS A 63 -5.28 12.93 4.55
N TYR A 64 -4.07 13.23 4.08
CA TYR A 64 -3.79 13.55 2.69
C TYR A 64 -2.40 13.05 2.29
N LEU A 65 -2.15 13.04 0.99
CA LEU A 65 -0.83 12.76 0.42
C LEU A 65 -0.40 13.93 -0.47
N VAL A 66 0.90 14.17 -0.55
CA VAL A 66 1.48 15.15 -1.46
C VAL A 66 1.98 14.43 -2.71
N GLN A 67 1.76 15.02 -3.89
CA GLN A 67 2.34 14.48 -5.12
C GLN A 67 3.86 14.36 -5.01
N GLY A 68 4.40 13.21 -5.40
CA GLY A 68 5.84 12.90 -5.29
C GLY A 68 6.26 12.35 -3.93
N GLU A 69 5.35 12.25 -2.95
CA GLU A 69 5.64 11.69 -1.63
C GLU A 69 5.88 10.17 -1.70
N TYR A 70 6.95 9.71 -1.07
CA TYR A 70 7.27 8.29 -0.95
C TYR A 70 6.52 7.66 0.22
N VAL A 71 5.86 6.54 -0.05
CA VAL A 71 5.00 5.85 0.91
C VAL A 71 5.25 4.35 0.89
N ASP A 72 5.03 3.73 2.04
CA ASP A 72 4.99 2.28 2.20
C ASP A 72 3.55 1.85 2.43
N PHE A 73 3.09 0.88 1.65
CA PHE A 73 1.71 0.43 1.72
C PHE A 73 1.61 -1.03 1.34
N THR A 74 0.41 -1.55 1.49
CA THR A 74 0.10 -2.92 1.19
C THR A 74 -0.92 -2.96 0.04
N VAL A 75 -0.79 -3.92 -0.86
CA VAL A 75 -1.71 -4.06 -2.00
C VAL A 75 -2.70 -5.17 -1.70
N SER A 76 -3.98 -4.82 -1.61
CA SER A 76 -5.05 -5.80 -1.45
C SER A 76 -5.94 -5.84 -2.70
N ASN A 77 -6.61 -6.98 -2.92
CA ASN A 77 -7.57 -7.13 -4.01
C ASN A 77 -8.93 -6.60 -3.55
N VAL A 78 -9.56 -5.78 -4.38
CA VAL A 78 -10.88 -5.26 -4.02
C VAL A 78 -11.94 -6.27 -4.40
N GLU A 79 -12.62 -6.86 -3.41
CA GLU A 79 -13.74 -7.75 -3.65
C GLU A 79 -14.77 -7.07 -4.58
N SER A 80 -15.15 -7.76 -5.64
CA SER A 80 -16.05 -7.27 -6.69
C SER A 80 -17.41 -6.77 -6.16
N SER A 81 -17.78 -7.14 -4.93
CA SER A 81 -18.99 -6.72 -4.23
C SER A 81 -18.91 -5.30 -3.64
N LYS A 82 -17.71 -4.79 -3.35
CA LYS A 82 -17.47 -3.45 -2.77
C LYS A 82 -16.82 -2.48 -3.77
N SER A 83 -16.21 -3.01 -4.81
CA SER A 83 -15.75 -2.25 -5.96
C SER A 83 -16.95 -1.74 -6.74
N GLN A 84 -17.12 -0.44 -6.87
CA GLN A 84 -17.91 0.14 -7.97
C GLN A 84 -17.19 -0.05 -9.32
N GLY A 85 -16.82 -1.29 -9.64
CA GLY A 85 -16.35 -1.78 -10.95
C GLY A 85 -15.07 -1.19 -11.53
N LYS A 86 -14.32 -0.35 -10.81
CA LYS A 86 -13.31 0.50 -11.47
C LYS A 86 -11.84 0.07 -11.29
N TYR A 87 -11.45 -0.56 -10.18
CA TYR A 87 -10.04 -0.90 -9.91
C TYR A 87 -9.90 -2.27 -9.26
N GLU A 88 -8.98 -3.10 -9.77
CA GLU A 88 -8.72 -4.46 -9.27
C GLU A 88 -7.94 -4.47 -7.95
N TYR A 89 -7.11 -3.45 -7.73
CA TYR A 89 -6.23 -3.34 -6.58
C TYR A 89 -6.42 -2.00 -5.87
N HIS A 90 -6.34 -2.04 -4.54
CA HIS A 90 -6.28 -0.84 -3.72
C HIS A 90 -5.16 -0.92 -2.68
N ALA A 91 -4.69 0.24 -2.25
CA ALA A 91 -3.71 0.38 -1.21
C ALA A 91 -4.37 0.34 0.16
N THR A 92 -3.84 -0.49 1.04
CA THR A 92 -4.18 -0.60 2.45
C THR A 92 -2.95 -0.24 3.30
N ASN A 93 -3.19 0.16 4.55
CA ASN A 93 -2.13 0.42 5.52
C ASN A 93 -1.01 1.37 5.04
N VAL A 94 -1.40 2.48 4.39
CA VAL A 94 -0.48 3.43 3.77
C VAL A 94 0.17 4.28 4.86
N THR A 95 1.49 4.30 4.91
CA THR A 95 2.31 5.11 5.84
C THR A 95 3.40 5.85 5.07
N GLY A 96 4.11 6.75 5.74
CA GLY A 96 5.41 7.21 5.27
C GLY A 96 6.40 6.05 5.12
N ILE A 97 7.51 6.30 4.41
CA ILE A 97 8.56 5.31 4.22
C ILE A 97 9.12 4.83 5.57
N ASN A 98 9.37 3.53 5.68
CA ASN A 98 9.79 2.85 6.92
C ASN A 98 8.83 3.03 8.11
N GLY A 99 7.56 3.32 7.85
CA GLY A 99 6.52 3.41 8.88
C GLY A 99 6.05 4.82 9.20
N GLY A 100 6.78 5.86 8.77
CA GLY A 100 6.40 7.27 8.98
C GLY A 100 6.50 7.70 10.44
#